data_AF-A0A927VN88-F1
#
_entry.id   AF-A0A927VN88-F1
#
_cell.length_a   1.000
_cell.length_b   1.000
_cell.length_c   1.000
_cell.angle_alpha   90.00
_cell.angle_beta   90.00
_cell.angle_gamma   90.00
#
_symmetry.space_group_name_H-M   'P 1'
#
loop_
_entity.id
_entity.type
_entity.pdbx_description
1 polymer ?
#
loop_
_entity_poly.entity_id
_entity_poly.type
_entity_poly.pdbx_seq_one_letter_code
_entity_poly.pdbx_strand_id
1 'polypeptide(L)'
;MKKAVKRIKEAEEIYTKAAEAMDRLESSMEGFLALQPMIEKLAEYYDGPDWIKDLELDEKGELPSDLKRGVLSEDGIYNLLERNRELLESITAGDEKCTKN
;
A
#
# COMPACT_ATOMS: atom_id res chain seq x y z
N MET A 1 45.85 -14.09 0.54
CA MET A 1 44.98 -14.94 -0.32
C MET A 1 43.78 -15.50 0.44
N LYS A 2 43.90 -16.45 1.39
CA LYS A 2 42.74 -17.04 2.13
C LYS A 2 41.83 -16.02 2.84
N LYS A 3 42.42 -14.99 3.49
CA LYS A 3 41.65 -13.91 4.12
C LYS A 3 40.86 -13.05 3.12
N ALA A 4 41.41 -12.82 1.92
CA ALA A 4 40.72 -12.06 0.88
C ALA A 4 39.53 -12.83 0.32
N VAL A 5 39.71 -14.13 0.05
CA VAL A 5 38.62 -15.01 -0.41
C VAL A 5 37.46 -15.06 0.60
N LYS A 6 37.75 -15.16 1.90
CA LYS A 6 36.70 -15.13 2.94
C LYS A 6 35.90 -13.82 2.91
N ARG A 7 36.60 -12.67 2.90
CA ARG A 7 35.93 -11.36 2.83
C ARG A 7 35.09 -11.19 1.57
N ILE A 8 35.58 -11.65 0.42
CA ILE A 8 34.83 -11.56 -0.85
C ILE A 8 33.55 -12.40 -0.78
N LYS A 9 33.60 -13.62 -0.25
CA LYS A 9 32.39 -14.45 -0.08
C LYS A 9 31.35 -13.81 0.84
N GLU A 10 31.80 -13.24 1.96
CA GLU A 10 30.93 -12.52 2.89
C GLU A 10 30.30 -11.29 2.22
N ALA A 11 31.09 -10.53 1.46
CA ALA A 11 30.59 -9.37 0.71
C ALA A 11 29.59 -9.77 -0.39
N GLU A 12 29.86 -10.85 -1.13
CA GLU A 12 29.00 -11.34 -2.21
C GLU A 12 27.63 -11.81 -1.69
N GLU A 13 27.62 -12.47 -0.53
CA GLU A 13 26.38 -12.90 0.12
C GLU A 13 25.53 -11.70 0.55
N ILE A 14 26.17 -10.67 1.13
CA ILE A 14 25.49 -9.43 1.50
C ILE A 14 24.98 -8.71 0.25
N TYR A 15 25.80 -8.59 -0.78
CA TYR A 15 25.46 -7.93 -2.04
C TYR A 15 24.22 -8.56 -2.67
N THR A 16 24.22 -9.88 -2.82
CA THR A 16 23.09 -10.61 -3.44
C THR A 16 21.81 -10.41 -2.65
N LYS A 17 21.86 -10.56 -1.31
CA LYS A 17 20.68 -10.37 -0.46
C LYS A 17 20.16 -8.94 -0.50
N ALA A 18 21.05 -7.96 -0.54
CA ALA A 18 20.69 -6.55 -0.61
C ALA A 18 20.02 -6.23 -1.96
N ALA A 19 20.61 -6.66 -3.07
CA ALA A 19 20.06 -6.44 -4.42
C ALA A 19 18.64 -7.03 -4.53
N GLU A 20 18.46 -8.30 -4.13
CA GLU A 20 17.14 -8.92 -4.18
C GLU A 20 16.10 -8.25 -3.27
N ALA A 21 16.51 -7.71 -2.12
CA ALA A 21 15.62 -6.99 -1.23
C ALA A 21 15.21 -5.63 -1.80
N MET A 22 16.14 -4.94 -2.47
CA MET A 22 15.88 -3.68 -3.16
C MET A 22 14.90 -3.90 -4.33
N ASP A 23 15.16 -4.88 -5.20
CA ASP A 23 14.27 -5.20 -6.34
C ASP A 23 12.84 -5.51 -5.88
N ARG A 24 12.70 -6.30 -4.81
CA ARG A 24 11.38 -6.62 -4.24
C ARG A 24 10.68 -5.39 -3.67
N LEU A 25 11.42 -4.51 -3.01
CA LEU A 25 10.88 -3.28 -2.44
C LEU A 25 10.38 -2.34 -3.55
N GLU A 26 11.22 -2.10 -4.57
CA GLU A 26 10.90 -1.26 -5.73
C GLU A 26 9.64 -1.79 -6.44
N SER A 27 9.60 -3.09 -6.75
CA SER A 27 8.42 -3.70 -7.38
C SER A 27 7.15 -3.61 -6.52
N SER A 28 7.28 -3.71 -5.20
CA SER A 28 6.14 -3.55 -4.28
C SER A 28 5.65 -2.11 -4.24
N MET A 29 6.57 -1.13 -4.26
CA MET A 29 6.24 0.29 -4.31
C MET A 29 5.55 0.64 -5.63
N GLU A 30 6.08 0.19 -6.77
CA GLU A 30 5.45 0.38 -8.09
C GLU A 30 4.03 -0.20 -8.12
N GLY A 31 3.85 -1.43 -7.62
CA GLY A 31 2.53 -2.06 -7.53
C GLY A 31 1.56 -1.27 -6.66
N PHE A 32 2.02 -0.73 -5.54
CA PHE A 32 1.21 0.12 -4.66
C PHE A 32 0.85 1.47 -5.30
N LEU A 33 1.80 2.11 -6.00
CA LEU A 33 1.57 3.36 -6.73
C LEU A 33 0.57 3.16 -7.89
N ALA A 34 0.62 2.01 -8.58
CA ALA A 34 -0.32 1.67 -9.63
C ALA A 34 -1.78 1.50 -9.13
N LEU A 35 -1.96 1.21 -7.83
CA LEU A 35 -3.29 1.09 -7.21
C LEU A 35 -3.91 2.43 -6.82
N GLN A 36 -3.13 3.52 -6.75
CA GLN A 36 -3.62 4.81 -6.26
C GLN A 36 -4.87 5.32 -7.00
N PRO A 37 -5.00 5.22 -8.34
CA PRO A 37 -6.24 5.60 -9.03
C PRO A 37 -7.47 4.77 -8.63
N MET A 38 -7.28 3.54 -8.17
CA MET A 38 -8.38 2.70 -7.68
C MET A 38 -8.74 3.06 -6.23
N ILE A 39 -7.75 3.40 -5.42
CA ILE A 39 -7.94 3.86 -4.04
C ILE A 39 -8.62 5.24 -4.04
N GLU A 40 -8.28 6.12 -4.97
CA GLU A 40 -8.97 7.40 -5.17
C GLU A 40 -10.46 7.20 -5.46
N LYS A 41 -10.82 6.27 -6.35
CA LYS A 41 -12.23 5.92 -6.60
C LYS A 41 -12.96 5.40 -5.36
N LEU A 42 -12.25 4.68 -4.48
CA LEU A 42 -12.81 4.22 -3.22
C LEU A 42 -13.03 5.40 -2.26
N ALA A 43 -12.11 6.36 -2.22
CA ALA A 43 -12.28 7.60 -1.46
C ALA A 43 -13.45 8.44 -2.00
N GLU A 44 -13.55 8.61 -3.32
CA GLU A 44 -14.68 9.30 -3.97
C GLU A 44 -16.03 8.64 -3.64
N TYR A 45 -16.07 7.30 -3.58
CA TYR A 45 -17.27 6.58 -3.14
C TYR A 45 -17.62 6.90 -1.69
N TYR A 46 -16.65 6.79 -0.79
CA TYR A 46 -16.82 7.00 0.66
C TYR A 46 -17.24 8.44 1.00
N ASP A 47 -16.61 9.42 0.37
CA ASP A 47 -16.93 10.85 0.53
C ASP A 47 -18.22 11.25 -0.21
N GLY A 48 -18.72 10.35 -1.08
CA GLY A 48 -19.87 10.57 -1.94
C GLY A 48 -21.22 10.32 -1.26
N PRO A 49 -22.32 10.86 -1.82
CA PRO A 49 -23.67 10.63 -1.29
C PRO A 49 -24.15 9.19 -1.47
N ASP A 50 -23.49 8.39 -2.31
CA ASP A 50 -23.91 7.01 -2.59
C ASP A 50 -23.52 6.06 -1.44
N TRP A 51 -22.38 6.26 -0.79
CA TRP A 51 -22.00 5.47 0.38
C TRP A 51 -23.03 5.58 1.51
N ILE A 52 -23.53 6.79 1.77
CA ILE A 52 -24.59 7.02 2.79
C ILE A 52 -25.87 6.29 2.41
N LYS A 53 -26.29 6.35 1.14
CA LYS A 53 -27.50 5.65 0.68
C LYS A 53 -27.35 4.13 0.81
N ASP A 54 -26.19 3.60 0.43
CA ASP A 54 -25.92 2.16 0.52
C ASP A 54 -25.87 1.70 1.98
N LEU A 55 -25.32 2.52 2.88
CA LEU A 55 -25.35 2.28 4.33
C LEU A 55 -26.80 2.25 4.85
N GLU A 56 -27.64 3.19 4.45
CA GLU A 56 -29.06 3.18 4.84
C GLU A 56 -29.80 1.91 4.36
N LEU A 57 -29.50 1.42 3.15
CA LEU A 57 -30.06 0.17 2.64
C LEU A 57 -29.61 -1.03 3.47
N ASP A 58 -28.35 -1.02 3.92
CA ASP A 58 -27.81 -2.05 4.80
C ASP A 58 -28.49 -2.06 6.16
N GLU A 59 -28.66 -0.89 6.77
CA GLU A 59 -29.33 -0.70 8.06
C GLU A 59 -30.81 -1.12 8.02
N LYS A 60 -31.47 -0.92 6.88
CA LYS A 60 -32.85 -1.39 6.64
C LYS A 60 -32.95 -2.89 6.37
N GLY A 61 -31.82 -3.58 6.19
CA GLY A 61 -31.76 -5.00 5.84
C GLY A 61 -32.23 -5.29 4.41
N GLU A 62 -32.14 -4.29 3.52
CA GLU A 62 -32.57 -4.39 2.12
C GLU A 62 -31.47 -4.98 1.21
N LEU A 63 -30.25 -5.14 1.73
CA LEU A 63 -29.13 -5.75 1.00
C LEU A 63 -29.11 -7.28 1.14
N PRO A 64 -28.71 -8.02 0.07
CA PRO A 64 -28.59 -9.47 0.12
C PRO A 64 -27.68 -9.97 1.24
N SER A 65 -28.09 -11.04 1.92
CA SER A 65 -27.33 -11.58 3.06
C SER A 65 -25.92 -12.06 2.70
N ASP A 66 -25.71 -12.49 1.46
CA ASP A 66 -24.44 -12.99 0.92
C ASP A 66 -23.52 -11.89 0.37
N LEU A 67 -24.00 -10.64 0.30
CA LEU A 67 -23.20 -9.50 -0.12
C LEU A 67 -22.13 -9.18 0.93
N LYS A 68 -20.86 -9.13 0.48
CA LYS A 68 -19.76 -8.60 1.30
C LYS A 68 -19.91 -7.09 1.44
N ARG A 69 -20.05 -6.63 2.68
CA ARG A 69 -20.36 -5.23 3.03
C ARG A 69 -19.25 -4.57 3.84
N GLY A 70 -18.00 -5.06 3.71
CA GLY A 70 -16.87 -4.48 4.43
C GLY A 70 -16.64 -2.99 4.11
N VAL A 71 -17.06 -2.54 2.93
CA VAL A 71 -17.02 -1.14 2.50
C VAL A 71 -18.06 -0.25 3.22
N LEU A 72 -19.09 -0.82 3.81
CA LEU A 72 -20.10 -0.07 4.58
C LEU A 72 -19.71 0.08 6.06
N SER A 73 -18.58 -0.51 6.47
CA SER A 73 -17.99 -0.20 7.76
C SER A 73 -17.28 1.15 7.68
N GLU A 74 -17.77 2.13 8.45
CA GLU A 74 -17.17 3.46 8.59
C GLU A 74 -15.67 3.35 8.92
N ASP A 75 -15.33 2.62 9.99
CA ASP A 75 -13.94 2.37 10.39
C ASP A 75 -13.14 1.60 9.32
N GLY A 76 -13.78 0.73 8.55
CA GLY A 76 -13.11 -0.14 7.58
C GLY A 76 -12.48 0.65 6.43
N ILE A 77 -13.28 1.48 5.75
CA ILE A 77 -12.75 2.32 4.67
C ILE A 77 -11.84 3.41 5.23
N TYR A 78 -12.25 4.09 6.31
CA TYR A 78 -11.46 5.18 6.89
C TYR A 78 -10.04 4.74 7.23
N ASN A 79 -9.89 3.62 7.95
CA ASN A 79 -8.56 3.09 8.32
C ASN A 79 -7.73 2.69 7.10
N LEU A 80 -8.36 2.20 6.03
CA LEU A 80 -7.66 1.87 4.79
C LEU A 80 -7.14 3.11 4.08
N LEU A 81 -7.97 4.16 3.95
CA LEU A 81 -7.60 5.41 3.30
C LEU A 81 -6.51 6.16 4.08
N GLU A 82 -6.61 6.20 5.42
CA GLU A 82 -5.59 6.83 6.26
C GLU A 82 -4.25 6.10 6.12
N ARG A 83 -4.26 4.76 6.21
CA ARG A 83 -3.06 3.94 6.01
C ARG A 83 -2.47 4.13 4.60
N ASN A 84 -3.31 4.29 3.57
CA ASN A 84 -2.84 4.59 2.22
C ASN A 84 -2.08 5.93 2.19
N ARG A 85 -2.63 6.97 2.83
CA ARG A 85 -2.00 8.30 2.91
C ARG A 85 -0.63 8.23 3.58
N GLU A 86 -0.55 7.60 4.75
CA GLU A 86 0.71 7.44 5.50
C GLU A 86 1.79 6.71 4.68
N LEU A 87 1.40 5.64 3.98
CA LEU A 87 2.34 4.88 3.14
C LEU A 87 2.80 5.70 1.93
N LEU A 88 1.89 6.42 1.26
CA LEU A 88 2.22 7.27 0.11
C LEU A 88 3.16 8.42 0.51
N GLU A 89 2.90 9.06 1.66
CA GLU A 89 3.81 10.06 2.24
C GLU A 89 5.20 9.46 2.52
N SER A 90 5.26 8.23 3.04
CA SER A 90 6.55 7.58 3.34
C SER A 90 7.38 7.26 2.09
N ILE A 91 6.71 6.85 1.00
CA ILE A 91 7.33 6.56 -0.29
C ILE A 91 7.85 7.85 -0.93
N THR A 92 7.00 8.87 -1.02
CA THR A 92 7.34 10.16 -1.67
C THR A 92 8.40 10.95 -0.89
N ALA A 93 8.37 10.91 0.45
CA ALA A 93 9.41 11.53 1.28
C ALA A 93 10.78 10.84 1.16
N GLY A 94 10.81 9.57 0.74
CA GLY A 94 12.04 8.85 0.40
C GLY A 94 12.69 9.37 -0.87
N ASP A 95 11.89 9.64 -1.91
CA ASP A 95 12.35 10.13 -3.22
C ASP A 95 12.97 11.54 -3.13
N GLU A 96 12.40 12.42 -2.31
CA GLU A 96 12.93 13.78 -2.09
C GLU A 96 14.30 13.82 -1.39
N LYS A 97 14.63 12.79 -0.61
CA LYS A 97 15.93 12.69 0.07
C LYS A 97 17.03 12.13 -0.83
N CYS A 98 16.68 11.30 -1.83
CA CYS A 98 17.64 10.78 -2.80
C CYS A 98 18.05 11.81 -3.87
N THR A 99 17.19 12.79 -4.19
CA THR A 99 17.43 13.77 -5.26
C THR A 99 18.23 15.01 -4.82
N LYS A 100 18.54 15.17 -3.53
CA LYS A 100 19.23 16.35 -2.97
C LYS A 100 20.72 16.15 -2.63
N ASN A 101 21.35 15.05 -3.08
CA ASN A 101 22.78 14.79 -2.88
C ASN A 101 23.57 14.80 -4.19
#